data_AF-A0A5R2MW87-F1
#
_entry.id   AF-A0A5R2MW87-F1
#
_cell.length_a   1.000
_cell.length_b   1.000
_cell.length_c   1.000
_cell.angle_alpha   90.00
_cell.angle_beta   90.00
_cell.angle_gamma   90.00
#
_symmetry.space_group_name_H-M   'P 1'
#
loop_
_entity.id
_entity.type
_entity.pdbx_description
1 polymer ?
#
loop_
_entity_poly.entity_id
_entity_poly.type
_entity_poly.pdbx_seq_one_letter_code
_entity_poly.pdbx_strand_id
1 'polypeptide(L)'
;VQSRGTLGEGDLATLGNIGATMVGEGEAYFNGTRMPASQALSQAGLKPLEPFAADQAALISTNAYAQAQAVLLLEDARKLLEWTDLSYAMGLNGMNSSVTPISVPVQSMRP
;
A
#
# COMPACT_ATOMS: atom_id res chain seq x y z
N VAL A 1 -7.87 -8.37 5.93
CA VAL A 1 -6.41 -8.50 6.14
C VAL A 1 -6.01 -7.63 7.32
N GLN A 2 -5.23 -8.15 8.28
CA GLN A 2 -4.70 -7.34 9.38
C GLN A 2 -3.67 -6.34 8.83
N SER A 3 -3.71 -5.08 9.26
CA SER A 3 -2.88 -4.01 8.69
C SER A 3 -1.44 -3.97 9.22
N ARG A 4 -1.12 -4.77 10.25
CA ARG A 4 0.18 -4.82 10.93
C ARG A 4 0.63 -6.27 11.08
N GLY A 5 1.95 -6.47 11.20
CA GLY A 5 2.54 -7.79 11.47
C GLY A 5 3.51 -8.30 10.40
N THR A 6 3.76 -7.54 9.34
CA THR A 6 4.88 -7.81 8.43
C THR A 6 6.18 -7.21 8.95
N LEU A 7 7.30 -7.91 8.72
CA LEU A 7 8.67 -7.45 9.00
C LEU A 7 9.35 -6.85 7.75
N GLY A 8 8.76 -6.99 6.56
CA GLY A 8 9.37 -6.58 5.28
C GLY A 8 10.36 -7.59 4.68
N GLU A 9 10.55 -8.74 5.31
CA GLU A 9 11.34 -9.88 4.81
C GLU A 9 10.41 -11.10 4.65
N GLY A 10 9.39 -10.95 3.81
CA GLY A 10 8.26 -11.86 3.67
C GLY A 10 7.06 -11.37 4.49
N ASP A 11 5.97 -11.04 3.81
CA ASP A 11 4.70 -10.62 4.41
C ASP A 11 3.89 -11.82 4.93
N LEU A 12 4.57 -12.79 5.57
CA LEU A 12 4.06 -14.14 5.88
C LEU A 12 2.70 -14.11 6.61
N ALA A 13 2.59 -13.33 7.69
CA ALA A 13 1.36 -13.24 8.47
C ALA A 13 0.21 -12.61 7.68
N THR A 14 0.52 -11.58 6.90
CA THR A 14 -0.47 -10.81 6.14
C THR A 14 -0.99 -11.62 4.95
N LEU A 15 -0.07 -12.23 4.20
CA LEU A 15 -0.38 -13.09 3.06
C LEU A 15 -0.96 -14.42 3.52
N GLY A 16 -0.64 -14.89 4.74
CA GLY A 16 -1.33 -16.03 5.36
C GLY A 16 -2.84 -15.83 5.44
N ASN A 17 -3.32 -14.62 5.76
CA ASN A 17 -4.76 -14.31 5.73
C ASN A 17 -5.34 -14.38 4.30
N ILE A 18 -4.57 -13.95 3.29
CA ILE A 18 -4.98 -14.00 1.88
C ILE A 18 -5.01 -15.44 1.38
N GLY A 19 -3.98 -16.23 1.69
CA GLY A 19 -3.90 -17.66 1.39
C GLY A 19 -5.04 -18.44 2.05
N ALA A 20 -5.34 -18.16 3.32
CA ALA A 20 -6.50 -18.73 4.01
C ALA A 20 -7.81 -18.44 3.25
N THR A 21 -7.99 -17.19 2.80
CA THR A 21 -9.16 -16.80 2.00
C THR A 21 -9.22 -17.58 0.67
N MET A 22 -8.09 -17.80 0.01
CA MET A 22 -8.02 -18.56 -1.25
C MET A 22 -8.41 -20.04 -1.07
N VAL A 23 -8.13 -20.64 0.08
CA VAL A 23 -8.56 -22.02 0.42
C VAL A 23 -9.95 -22.07 1.06
N GLY A 24 -10.69 -20.95 1.08
CA GLY A 24 -12.07 -20.88 1.56
C GLY A 24 -12.22 -20.63 3.06
N GLU A 25 -11.14 -20.35 3.77
CA GLU A 25 -11.11 -20.08 5.21
C GLU A 25 -11.13 -18.57 5.52
N GLY A 26 -11.67 -18.23 6.69
CA GLY A 26 -11.76 -16.84 7.14
C GLY A 26 -12.83 -16.04 6.40
N GLU A 27 -12.53 -14.77 6.13
CA GLU A 27 -13.51 -13.76 5.76
C GLU A 27 -13.04 -12.94 4.56
N ALA A 28 -13.95 -12.65 3.64
CA ALA A 28 -13.70 -11.84 2.45
C ALA A 28 -14.78 -10.78 2.25
N TYR A 29 -14.43 -9.71 1.53
CA TYR A 29 -15.42 -8.77 1.00
C TYR A 29 -15.76 -9.18 -0.43
N PHE A 30 -17.05 -9.40 -0.70
CA PHE A 30 -17.58 -9.60 -2.05
C PHE A 30 -18.69 -8.59 -2.30
N ASN A 31 -18.60 -7.82 -3.38
CA ASN A 31 -19.52 -6.71 -3.69
C ASN A 31 -19.78 -5.76 -2.51
N GLY A 32 -18.71 -5.39 -1.79
CA GLY A 32 -18.77 -4.48 -0.64
C GLY A 32 -19.31 -5.10 0.65
N THR A 33 -19.76 -6.36 0.64
CA THR A 33 -20.29 -7.05 1.83
C THR A 33 -19.26 -8.02 2.38
N ARG A 34 -19.01 -7.97 3.69
CA ARG A 34 -18.15 -8.93 4.39
C ARG A 34 -18.91 -10.23 4.65
N MET A 35 -18.30 -11.36 4.31
CA MET A 35 -18.89 -12.69 4.48
C MET A 35 -17.79 -13.77 4.59
N PRO A 36 -18.13 -15.01 4.95
CA PRO A 36 -17.18 -16.13 4.93
C PRO A 36 -16.55 -16.31 3.55
N ALA A 37 -15.24 -16.59 3.52
CA ALA A 37 -14.47 -16.72 2.28
C ALA A 37 -15.04 -17.80 1.35
N SER A 38 -15.45 -18.95 1.89
CA SER A 38 -16.12 -20.02 1.15
C SER A 38 -17.41 -19.55 0.45
N GLN A 39 -18.21 -18.72 1.12
CA GLN A 39 -19.42 -18.14 0.54
C GLN A 39 -19.08 -17.12 -0.55
N ALA A 40 -18.08 -16.26 -0.33
CA ALA A 40 -17.62 -15.29 -1.31
C ALA A 40 -17.10 -15.97 -2.59
N LEU A 41 -16.29 -17.03 -2.44
CA LEU A 41 -15.80 -17.83 -3.57
C LEU A 41 -16.96 -18.47 -4.34
N SER A 42 -17.89 -19.10 -3.65
CA SER A 42 -19.08 -19.70 -4.26
C SER A 42 -19.92 -18.68 -5.04
N GLN A 43 -20.18 -17.51 -4.46
CA GLN A 43 -20.90 -16.42 -5.15
C GLN A 43 -20.13 -15.85 -6.36
N ALA A 44 -18.79 -15.87 -6.31
CA ALA A 44 -17.94 -15.51 -7.43
C ALA A 44 -17.83 -16.61 -8.50
N GLY A 45 -18.44 -17.79 -8.29
CA GLY A 45 -18.33 -18.95 -9.18
C GLY A 45 -16.96 -19.65 -9.11
N LEU A 46 -16.21 -19.43 -8.03
CA LEU A 46 -14.87 -19.97 -7.81
C LEU A 46 -14.91 -21.13 -6.81
N LYS A 47 -14.00 -22.09 -6.99
CA LYS A 47 -13.76 -23.15 -6.01
C LYS A 47 -12.59 -22.75 -5.11
N PRO A 48 -12.58 -23.17 -3.83
CA PRO A 48 -11.41 -23.06 -2.98
C PRO A 48 -10.17 -23.68 -3.63
N LEU A 49 -9.03 -23.04 -3.45
CA LEU A 49 -7.74 -23.57 -3.85
C LEU A 49 -7.38 -24.78 -2.98
N GLU A 50 -6.77 -25.80 -3.58
CA GLU A 50 -6.22 -26.96 -2.88
C GLU A 50 -4.69 -26.97 -3.07
N PRO A 51 -3.92 -26.26 -2.22
CA PRO A 51 -2.47 -26.16 -2.37
C PRO A 51 -1.80 -27.52 -2.22
N PHE A 52 -0.84 -27.84 -3.10
CA PHE A 52 -0.09 -29.09 -3.06
C PHE A 52 1.42 -28.85 -2.86
N ALA A 53 2.07 -29.75 -2.12
CA ALA A 53 3.51 -29.67 -1.84
C ALA A 53 3.95 -28.29 -1.30
N ALA A 54 4.72 -27.53 -2.09
CA ALA A 54 5.33 -26.26 -1.67
C ALA A 54 4.43 -25.02 -1.90
N ASP A 55 3.22 -25.18 -2.43
CA ASP A 55 2.33 -24.07 -2.79
C ASP A 55 2.00 -23.17 -1.60
N GLN A 56 1.85 -23.75 -0.39
CA GLN A 56 1.57 -22.96 0.82
C GLN A 56 2.66 -21.94 1.11
N ALA A 57 3.93 -22.35 0.97
CA ALA A 57 5.07 -21.46 1.15
C ALA A 57 5.12 -20.40 0.03
N ALA A 58 4.82 -20.79 -1.21
CA ALA A 58 4.79 -19.87 -2.35
C ALA A 58 3.70 -18.78 -2.21
N LEU A 59 2.55 -19.11 -1.62
CA LEU A 59 1.45 -18.16 -1.41
C LEU A 59 1.78 -17.08 -0.37
N ILE A 60 2.63 -17.38 0.62
CA ILE A 60 2.90 -16.49 1.75
C ILE A 60 4.28 -15.82 1.72
N SER A 61 5.27 -16.46 1.10
CA SER A 61 6.67 -16.02 1.09
C SER A 61 6.93 -14.95 0.01
N THR A 62 6.27 -13.81 0.14
CA THR A 62 6.37 -12.67 -0.78
C THR A 62 6.27 -11.34 -0.04
N ASN A 63 6.82 -10.27 -0.63
CA ASN A 63 6.71 -8.89 -0.12
C ASN A 63 5.58 -8.09 -0.80
N ALA A 64 4.64 -8.78 -1.45
CA ALA A 64 3.59 -8.14 -2.25
C ALA A 64 2.73 -7.15 -1.46
N TYR A 65 2.47 -7.39 -0.17
CA TYR A 65 1.67 -6.48 0.64
C TYR A 65 2.45 -5.21 0.96
N ALA A 66 3.69 -5.33 1.45
CA ALA A 66 4.54 -4.17 1.72
C ALA A 66 4.82 -3.35 0.45
N GLN A 67 5.06 -4.03 -0.67
CA GLN A 67 5.24 -3.39 -1.98
C GLN A 67 3.98 -2.63 -2.42
N ALA A 68 2.80 -3.23 -2.28
CA ALA A 68 1.55 -2.56 -2.60
C ALA A 68 1.35 -1.29 -1.75
N GLN A 69 1.66 -1.35 -0.44
CA GLN A 69 1.61 -0.17 0.42
C GLN A 69 2.58 0.93 -0.04
N ALA A 70 3.81 0.56 -0.41
CA ALA A 70 4.81 1.51 -0.89
C ALA A 70 4.38 2.20 -2.20
N VAL A 71 3.77 1.46 -3.13
CA VAL A 71 3.27 2.01 -4.40
C VAL A 71 2.13 2.99 -4.16
N LEU A 72 1.18 2.66 -3.28
CA LEU A 72 0.10 3.58 -2.90
C LEU A 72 0.64 4.84 -2.23
N LEU A 73 1.60 4.67 -1.31
CA LEU A 73 2.26 5.79 -0.64
C LEU A 73 3.01 6.70 -1.63
N LEU A 74 3.66 6.13 -2.64
CA LEU A 74 4.35 6.91 -3.66
C LEU A 74 3.38 7.78 -4.46
N GLU A 75 2.21 7.25 -4.82
CA GLU A 75 1.19 8.03 -5.53
C GLU A 75 0.61 9.16 -4.66
N ASP A 76 0.37 8.89 -3.38
CA ASP A 76 -0.07 9.92 -2.44
C ASP A 76 1.01 10.99 -2.20
N ALA A 77 2.28 10.58 -2.09
CA ALA A 77 3.41 11.49 -1.96
C ALA A 77 3.57 12.36 -3.22
N ARG A 78 3.36 11.81 -4.41
CA ARG A 78 3.38 12.56 -5.67
C ARG A 78 2.32 13.65 -5.67
N LYS A 79 1.07 13.33 -5.30
CA LYS A 79 0.00 14.31 -5.16
C LYS A 79 0.32 15.37 -4.10
N LEU A 80 0.92 14.97 -2.98
CA LEU A 80 1.33 15.90 -1.93
C LEU A 80 2.39 16.89 -2.44
N LEU A 81 3.37 16.42 -3.21
CA LEU A 81 4.42 17.25 -3.78
C LEU A 81 3.88 18.33 -4.72
N GLU A 82 2.78 18.08 -5.45
CA GLU A 82 2.12 19.08 -6.30
C GLU A 82 1.64 20.30 -5.50
N TRP A 83 1.34 20.14 -4.20
CA TRP A 83 0.87 21.22 -3.32
C TRP A 83 1.96 21.88 -2.50
N THR A 84 3.16 21.30 -2.45
CA THR A 84 4.25 21.74 -1.57
C THR A 84 4.69 23.17 -1.87
N ASP A 85 4.93 23.50 -3.15
CA ASP A 85 5.43 24.83 -3.53
C ASP A 85 4.43 25.93 -3.23
N LEU A 86 3.13 25.68 -3.48
CA LEU A 86 2.07 26.64 -3.17
C LEU A 86 1.97 26.87 -1.65
N SER A 87 1.95 25.78 -0.88
CA SER A 87 1.89 25.86 0.59
C SER A 87 3.09 26.62 1.16
N TYR A 88 4.28 26.38 0.60
CA TYR A 88 5.51 27.09 0.97
C TYR A 88 5.45 28.58 0.61
N ALA A 89 5.00 28.94 -0.60
CA ALA A 89 4.86 30.33 -1.03
C ALA A 89 3.84 31.11 -0.18
N MET A 90 2.72 30.48 0.18
CA MET A 90 1.74 31.06 1.11
C MET A 90 2.37 31.35 2.48
N GLY A 91 3.18 30.41 3.00
CA GLY A 91 3.92 30.60 4.25
C GLY A 91 4.92 31.77 4.18
N LEU A 92 5.71 31.85 3.10
CA LEU A 92 6.67 32.95 2.90
C LEU A 92 5.97 34.32 2.89
N ASN A 93 4.85 34.43 2.16
CA ASN A 93 4.06 35.65 2.11
C ASN A 93 3.48 36.01 3.49
N GLY A 94 2.87 35.05 4.19
CA GLY A 94 2.28 35.28 5.50
C GLY A 94 3.28 35.72 6.56
N MET A 95 4.54 35.27 6.45
CA MET A 95 5.63 35.63 7.36
C MET A 95 6.47 36.82 6.88
N ASN A 96 6.14 37.44 5.73
CA ASN A 96 6.98 38.47 5.08
C ASN A 96 8.45 38.04 4.93
N SER A 97 8.65 36.78 4.51
CA SER A 97 9.97 36.16 4.41
C SER A 97 10.73 36.60 3.16
N SER A 98 12.06 36.55 3.23
CA SER A 98 12.92 36.83 2.08
C SER A 98 12.89 35.68 1.06
N VAL A 99 12.78 36.03 -0.23
CA VAL A 99 12.89 35.09 -1.36
C VAL A 99 14.32 34.89 -1.85
N THR A 100 15.28 35.67 -1.35
CA THR A 100 16.70 35.57 -1.75
C THR A 100 17.25 34.13 -1.63
N PRO A 101 16.98 33.36 -0.56
CA PRO A 101 17.51 32.01 -0.43
C PRO A 101 17.05 31.04 -1.51
N ILE A 102 15.85 31.22 -2.07
CA ILE A 102 15.28 30.36 -3.12
C ILE A 102 15.47 30.92 -4.53
N SER A 103 16.15 32.06 -4.67
CA SER A 103 16.41 32.68 -5.97
C SER A 103 17.35 31.83 -6.83
N VAL A 104 17.16 31.90 -8.15
CA VAL A 104 17.94 31.12 -9.13
C VAL A 104 19.46 31.30 -8.95
N PRO A 105 20.03 32.53 -8.79
CA PRO A 105 21.46 32.70 -8.62
C PRO A 105 22.03 32.00 -7.37
N VAL A 106 21.24 31.89 -6.30
CA VAL A 106 21.65 31.22 -5.06
C VAL A 106 21.55 29.70 -5.21
N GLN A 107 20.44 29.21 -5.78
CA GLN A 107 20.20 27.76 -5.94
C GLN A 107 21.13 27.14 -7.00
N SER A 108 21.50 27.87 -8.05
CA SER A 108 22.41 27.37 -9.10
C SER A 108 23.83 27.06 -8.62
N MET A 109 24.18 27.45 -7.39
CA MET A 109 25.46 27.11 -6.76
C MET A 109 25.42 25.76 -6.01
N ARG A 110 24.29 25.04 -6.04
CA ARG A 110 24.12 23.72 -5.43
C ARG A 110 23.89 22.66 -6.53
N PRO A 111 24.51 21.47 -6.41
CA PRO A 111 24.33 20.38 -7.36
C PRO A 111 22.89 19.84 -7.38
#